data_AF-A0A6P0XUL6-F1
#
_entry.id   AF-A0A6P0XUL6-F1
#
_cell.length_a   1.000
_cell.length_b   1.000
_cell.length_c   1.000
_cell.angle_alpha   90.00
_cell.angle_beta   90.00
_cell.angle_gamma   90.00
#
_symmetry.space_group_name_H-M   'P 1'
#
loop_
_entity.id
_entity.type
_entity.pdbx_description
1 polymer ?
#
loop_
_entity_poly.entity_id
_entity_poly.type
_entity_poly.pdbx_seq_one_letter_code
_entity_poly.pdbx_strand_id
1 'polypeptide(L)'
;MTVKSNLISLYENEYEQWLVETINLLKENRFNELDKEHLIEELEELSLREKKTVERFLEQIIRHLLLLQYWTVEYEYNFNHWLAEIMSFRTQINEDLTQNLRNYLQENQAKVYEKALKYVRQKTGDEIIFPANCPYSLEQLLDMSWLPFLGGENSNNQVIIQSPYSPESEKLGVEELLTQLKEAIASESNLSEDDKETALEELEELAQAANNPGDGGMKKVAKRAIQMLTGIFSGLPAVAKLAETAKGTLPALVSMFGLE
;
A
#
# COMPACT_ATOMS: atom_id res chain seq x y z
N MET A 1 21.84 -48.98 22.83
CA MET A 1 20.66 -48.10 22.63
C MET A 1 19.82 -48.71 21.52
N THR A 2 18.50 -48.71 21.63
CA THR A 2 17.61 -49.08 20.51
C THR A 2 17.61 -47.96 19.46
N VAL A 3 17.32 -48.27 18.20
CA VAL A 3 17.23 -47.27 17.10
C VAL A 3 16.28 -46.12 17.49
N LYS A 4 15.12 -46.44 18.09
CA LYS A 4 14.18 -45.44 18.61
C LYS A 4 14.79 -44.52 19.68
N SER A 5 15.60 -45.07 20.60
CA SER A 5 16.28 -44.28 21.64
C SER A 5 17.37 -43.38 21.08
N ASN A 6 17.92 -43.70 19.90
CA ASN A 6 18.89 -42.86 19.20
C ASN A 6 18.19 -41.68 18.49
N LEU A 7 17.03 -41.90 17.87
CA LEU A 7 16.25 -40.82 17.25
C LEU A 7 15.85 -39.73 18.23
N ILE A 8 15.35 -40.08 19.42
CA ILE A 8 14.96 -39.08 20.44
C ILE A 8 16.14 -38.15 20.76
N SER A 9 17.35 -38.71 20.87
CA SER A 9 18.57 -37.91 21.11
C SER A 9 18.93 -37.03 19.90
N LEU A 10 18.71 -37.50 18.68
CA LEU A 10 18.95 -36.70 17.47
C LEU A 10 17.97 -35.54 17.37
N TYR A 11 16.71 -35.72 17.77
CA TYR A 11 15.71 -34.64 17.75
C TYR A 11 16.20 -33.42 18.56
N GLU A 12 16.71 -33.66 19.77
CA GLU A 12 17.14 -32.60 20.68
C GLU A 12 18.47 -31.94 20.28
N ASN A 13 19.39 -32.69 19.66
CA ASN A 13 20.78 -32.25 19.50
C ASN A 13 21.20 -32.05 18.02
N GLU A 14 20.60 -32.79 17.10
CA GLU A 14 20.99 -32.87 15.68
C GLU A 14 19.73 -32.98 14.80
N TYR A 15 18.82 -32.00 14.91
CA TYR A 15 17.49 -32.00 14.28
C TYR A 15 17.50 -32.36 12.78
N GLU A 16 18.45 -31.84 12.00
CA GLU A 16 18.56 -32.17 10.57
C GLU A 16 18.81 -33.67 10.34
N GLN A 17 19.63 -34.30 11.17
CA GLN A 17 19.88 -35.74 11.08
C GLN A 17 18.66 -36.55 11.54
N TRP A 18 17.97 -36.11 12.59
CA TRP A 18 16.70 -36.70 12.99
C TRP A 18 15.68 -36.70 11.85
N LEU A 19 15.56 -35.58 11.13
CA LEU A 19 14.64 -35.43 10.01
C LEU A 19 14.99 -36.40 8.87
N VAL A 20 16.27 -36.44 8.47
CA VAL A 20 16.76 -37.36 7.43
C VAL A 20 16.48 -38.81 7.79
N GLU A 21 16.80 -39.21 9.02
CA GLU A 21 16.66 -40.61 9.44
C GLU A 21 15.18 -41.01 9.61
N THR A 22 14.35 -40.10 10.12
CA THR A 22 12.89 -40.28 10.18
C THR A 22 12.29 -40.47 8.78
N ILE A 23 12.74 -39.68 7.79
CA ILE A 23 12.31 -39.82 6.38
C ILE A 23 12.76 -41.17 5.80
N ASN A 24 13.99 -41.62 6.09
CA ASN A 24 14.50 -42.90 5.61
C ASN A 24 13.67 -44.06 6.15
N LEU A 25 13.36 -44.06 7.45
CA LEU A 25 12.52 -45.08 8.07
C LEU A 25 11.10 -45.11 7.49
N LEU A 26 10.52 -43.94 7.18
CA LEU A 26 9.23 -43.85 6.50
C LEU A 26 9.29 -44.47 5.09
N LYS A 27 10.31 -44.14 4.29
CA LYS A 27 10.51 -44.68 2.95
C LYS A 27 10.70 -46.21 2.94
N GLU A 28 11.38 -46.74 3.95
CA GLU A 28 11.63 -48.17 4.12
C GLU A 28 10.44 -48.93 4.75
N ASN A 29 9.34 -48.24 5.10
CA ASN A 29 8.18 -48.78 5.82
C ASN A 29 8.54 -49.36 7.21
N ARG A 30 9.59 -48.85 7.86
CA ARG A 30 10.08 -49.30 9.17
C ARG A 30 9.38 -48.56 10.32
N PHE A 31 8.06 -48.60 10.34
CA PHE A 31 7.22 -47.80 11.26
C PHE A 31 7.39 -48.12 12.75
N ASN A 32 7.94 -49.30 13.08
CA ASN A 32 8.19 -49.72 14.47
C ASN A 32 9.38 -49.00 15.10
N GLU A 33 10.24 -48.39 14.28
CA GLU A 33 11.48 -47.73 14.72
C GLU A 33 11.33 -46.22 14.79
N LEU A 34 10.20 -45.67 14.32
CA LEU A 34 9.91 -44.25 14.37
C LEU A 34 9.82 -43.71 15.80
N ASP A 35 10.35 -42.51 15.94
CA ASP A 35 10.03 -41.60 17.02
C ASP A 35 8.68 -40.92 16.72
N LYS A 36 7.60 -41.64 17.00
CA LYS A 36 6.24 -41.23 16.60
C LYS A 36 5.79 -39.98 17.33
N GLU A 37 6.21 -39.83 18.58
CA GLU A 37 5.83 -38.73 19.45
C GLU A 37 6.33 -37.40 18.87
N HIS A 38 7.63 -37.26 18.59
CA HIS A 38 8.18 -36.04 17.98
C HIS A 38 7.76 -35.85 16.52
N LEU A 39 7.52 -36.93 15.76
CA LEU A 39 6.99 -36.81 14.40
C LEU A 39 5.56 -36.21 14.40
N ILE A 40 4.70 -36.63 15.32
CA ILE A 40 3.35 -36.05 15.44
C ILE A 40 3.45 -34.58 15.81
N GLU A 41 4.29 -34.25 16.80
CA GLU A 41 4.54 -32.87 17.23
C GLU A 41 4.96 -31.99 16.05
N GLU A 42 5.94 -32.41 15.25
CA GLU A 42 6.39 -31.63 14.09
C GLU A 42 5.31 -31.42 13.02
N LEU A 43 4.44 -32.41 12.81
CA LEU A 43 3.33 -32.29 11.86
C LEU A 43 2.23 -31.35 12.38
N GLU A 44 1.93 -31.40 13.68
CA GLU A 44 1.00 -30.48 14.33
C GLU A 44 1.55 -29.05 14.33
N GLU A 45 2.84 -28.89 14.63
CA GLU A 45 3.52 -27.61 14.58
C GLU A 45 3.59 -27.05 13.16
N LEU A 46 3.83 -27.89 12.14
CA LEU A 46 3.85 -27.45 10.74
C LEU A 46 2.53 -26.77 10.37
N SER A 47 1.39 -27.40 10.66
CA SER A 47 0.08 -26.81 10.38
C SER A 47 -0.13 -25.50 11.14
N LEU A 48 0.35 -25.41 12.38
CA LEU A 48 0.26 -24.19 13.17
C LEU A 48 1.17 -23.08 12.63
N ARG A 49 2.37 -23.41 12.16
CA ARG A 49 3.34 -22.48 11.57
C ARG A 49 2.77 -21.88 10.29
N GLU A 50 2.22 -22.68 9.39
CA GLU A 50 1.57 -22.21 8.15
C GLU A 50 0.43 -21.22 8.45
N LYS A 51 -0.47 -21.58 9.38
CA LYS A 51 -1.58 -20.71 9.83
C LYS A 51 -1.07 -19.38 10.39
N LYS A 52 -0.05 -19.41 11.26
CA LYS A 52 0.57 -18.21 11.83
C LYS A 52 1.23 -17.33 10.75
N THR A 53 1.85 -17.95 9.75
CA THR A 53 2.49 -17.24 8.63
C THR A 53 1.46 -16.45 7.83
N VAL A 54 0.38 -17.10 7.39
CA VAL A 54 -0.66 -16.40 6.62
C VAL A 54 -1.41 -15.36 7.45
N GLU A 55 -1.62 -15.59 8.76
CA GLU A 55 -2.16 -14.57 9.67
C GLU A 55 -1.27 -13.33 9.71
N ARG A 56 0.06 -13.53 9.83
CA ARG A 56 1.02 -12.42 9.90
C ARG A 56 1.00 -11.60 8.62
N PHE A 57 0.97 -12.24 7.45
CA PHE A 57 0.90 -11.51 6.19
C PHE A 57 -0.42 -10.76 6.05
N LEU A 58 -1.55 -11.39 6.38
CA LEU A 58 -2.85 -10.73 6.35
C LEU A 58 -2.89 -9.54 7.31
N GLU A 59 -2.33 -9.68 8.52
CA GLU A 59 -2.22 -8.60 9.49
C GLU A 59 -1.42 -7.42 8.92
N GLN A 60 -0.28 -7.69 8.27
CA GLN A 60 0.55 -6.66 7.66
C GLN A 60 -0.16 -5.94 6.52
N ILE A 61 -0.89 -6.67 5.66
CA ILE A 61 -1.72 -6.07 4.60
C ILE A 61 -2.76 -5.12 5.22
N ILE A 62 -3.50 -5.59 6.22
CA ILE A 62 -4.52 -4.78 6.90
C ILE A 62 -3.90 -3.53 7.54
N ARG A 63 -2.76 -3.64 8.22
CA ARG A 63 -2.07 -2.50 8.84
C ARG A 63 -1.77 -1.42 7.80
N HIS A 64 -1.14 -1.78 6.69
CA HIS A 64 -0.77 -0.82 5.66
C HIS A 64 -1.98 -0.23 4.94
N LEU A 65 -3.03 -1.01 4.69
CA LEU A 65 -4.27 -0.48 4.14
C LEU A 65 -4.94 0.51 5.09
N LEU A 66 -4.96 0.24 6.40
CA LEU A 66 -5.48 1.18 7.41
C LEU A 66 -4.64 2.47 7.47
N LEU A 67 -3.32 2.37 7.46
CA LEU A 67 -2.45 3.56 7.45
C LEU A 67 -2.67 4.38 6.18
N LEU A 68 -2.72 3.71 5.03
CA LEU A 68 -2.95 4.36 3.74
C LEU A 68 -4.32 5.04 3.69
N GLN A 69 -5.38 4.39 4.15
CA GLN A 69 -6.73 4.92 4.01
C GLN A 69 -7.09 5.98 5.08
N TYR A 70 -6.53 5.88 6.29
CA TYR A 70 -6.98 6.69 7.43
C TYR A 70 -5.91 7.65 7.97
N TRP A 71 -4.62 7.42 7.73
CA TRP A 71 -3.55 8.28 8.24
C TRP A 71 -3.13 9.35 7.23
N THR A 72 -4.01 10.32 7.03
CA THR A 72 -3.87 11.37 6.01
C THR A 72 -2.63 12.25 6.20
N VAL A 73 -2.19 12.46 7.45
CA VAL A 73 -1.02 13.30 7.78
C VAL A 73 0.29 12.74 7.20
N GLU A 74 0.46 11.42 7.24
CA GLU A 74 1.69 10.73 6.80
C GLU A 74 1.55 10.10 5.40
N TYR A 75 0.40 10.28 4.76
CA TYR A 75 0.03 9.61 3.52
C TYR A 75 1.04 9.88 2.40
N GLU A 76 1.27 11.15 2.05
CA GLU A 76 2.10 11.49 0.88
C GLU A 76 3.54 10.97 1.00
N TYR A 77 4.12 11.11 2.19
CA TYR A 77 5.50 10.70 2.44
C TYR A 77 5.67 9.18 2.41
N ASN A 78 4.69 8.43 2.91
CA ASN A 78 4.79 6.98 3.06
C ASN A 78 4.02 6.17 2.00
N PHE A 79 3.27 6.82 1.10
CA PHE A 79 2.37 6.17 0.15
C PHE A 79 3.05 5.04 -0.64
N ASN A 80 4.17 5.35 -1.30
CA ASN A 80 4.90 4.39 -2.11
C ASN A 80 5.47 3.24 -1.28
N HIS A 81 5.93 3.52 -0.06
CA HIS A 81 6.44 2.51 0.84
C HIS A 81 5.33 1.55 1.30
N TRP A 82 4.20 2.08 1.78
CA TRP A 82 3.09 1.25 2.22
C TRP A 82 2.47 0.45 1.07
N LEU A 83 2.39 1.04 -0.13
CA LEU A 83 1.92 0.32 -1.30
C LEU A 83 2.86 -0.83 -1.69
N ALA A 84 4.18 -0.60 -1.68
CA ALA A 84 5.17 -1.65 -1.92
C ALA A 84 5.09 -2.77 -0.89
N GLU A 85 4.91 -2.44 0.39
CA GLU A 85 4.69 -3.42 1.45
C GLU A 85 3.41 -4.24 1.23
N ILE A 86 2.28 -3.60 0.88
CA ILE A 86 1.03 -4.31 0.56
C ILE A 86 1.25 -5.30 -0.60
N MET A 87 1.92 -4.87 -1.67
CA MET A 87 2.24 -5.74 -2.80
C MET A 87 3.12 -6.92 -2.38
N SER A 88 4.17 -6.65 -1.60
CA SER A 88 5.08 -7.68 -1.10
C SER A 88 4.35 -8.75 -0.26
N PHE A 89 3.50 -8.32 0.68
CA PHE A 89 2.75 -9.26 1.53
C PHE A 89 1.65 -9.99 0.76
N ARG A 90 1.00 -9.35 -0.22
CA ARG A 90 0.04 -10.02 -1.10
C ARG A 90 0.70 -11.07 -1.98
N THR A 91 1.90 -10.81 -2.50
CA THR A 91 2.67 -11.83 -3.22
C THR A 91 2.97 -13.02 -2.31
N GLN A 92 3.58 -12.77 -1.15
CA GLN A 92 3.97 -13.84 -0.21
C GLN A 92 2.76 -14.66 0.27
N ILE A 93 1.64 -14.01 0.63
CA ILE A 93 0.47 -14.75 1.10
C ILE A 93 -0.13 -15.60 -0.03
N ASN A 94 -0.23 -15.07 -1.26
CA ASN A 94 -0.83 -15.79 -2.38
C ASN A 94 0.04 -16.94 -2.91
N GLU A 95 1.36 -16.90 -2.71
CA GLU A 95 2.26 -18.02 -3.02
C GLU A 95 1.96 -19.26 -2.16
N ASP A 96 1.62 -19.06 -0.89
CA ASP A 96 1.41 -20.14 0.08
C ASP A 96 -0.08 -20.44 0.35
N LEU A 97 -1.03 -19.69 -0.22
CA LEU A 97 -2.44 -19.75 0.16
C LEU A 97 -3.19 -20.94 -0.45
N THR A 98 -3.21 -22.05 0.28
CA THR A 98 -4.12 -23.18 -0.02
C THR A 98 -5.57 -22.86 0.34
N GLN A 99 -6.52 -23.65 -0.17
CA GLN A 99 -7.95 -23.49 0.16
C GLN A 99 -8.24 -23.61 1.67
N ASN A 100 -7.54 -24.51 2.37
CA ASN A 100 -7.71 -24.69 3.82
C ASN A 100 -7.21 -23.46 4.58
N LEU A 101 -6.07 -22.89 4.17
CA LEU A 101 -5.54 -21.67 4.77
C LEU A 101 -6.44 -20.46 4.46
N ARG A 102 -7.02 -20.40 3.26
CA ARG A 102 -8.01 -19.36 2.91
C ARG A 102 -9.25 -19.43 3.80
N ASN A 103 -9.80 -20.62 4.00
CA ASN A 103 -10.96 -20.81 4.89
C ASN A 103 -10.61 -20.42 6.34
N TYR A 104 -9.43 -20.82 6.81
CA TYR A 104 -8.91 -20.44 8.12
C TYR A 104 -8.80 -18.92 8.28
N LEU A 105 -8.26 -18.20 7.28
CA LEU A 105 -8.18 -16.74 7.29
C LEU A 105 -9.57 -16.10 7.33
N GLN A 106 -10.53 -16.62 6.55
CA GLN A 106 -11.90 -16.13 6.54
C GLN A 106 -12.54 -16.21 7.94
N GLU A 107 -12.36 -17.34 8.63
CA GLU A 107 -12.89 -17.57 9.97
C GLU A 107 -12.20 -16.71 11.04
N ASN A 108 -10.92 -16.37 10.84
CA ASN A 108 -10.10 -15.66 11.81
C ASN A 108 -9.85 -14.17 11.47
N GLN A 109 -10.43 -13.66 10.39
CA GLN A 109 -10.16 -12.31 9.89
C GLN A 109 -10.41 -11.23 10.95
N ALA A 110 -11.48 -11.34 11.74
CA ALA A 110 -11.79 -10.39 12.80
C ALA A 110 -10.68 -10.31 13.87
N LYS A 111 -10.15 -11.45 14.27
CA LYS A 111 -9.03 -11.54 15.23
C LYS A 111 -7.75 -10.97 14.65
N VAL A 112 -7.47 -11.22 13.36
CA VAL A 112 -6.32 -10.63 12.66
C VAL A 112 -6.46 -9.11 12.58
N TYR A 113 -7.67 -8.62 12.26
CA TYR A 113 -7.97 -7.19 12.25
C TYR A 113 -7.75 -6.53 13.60
N GLU A 114 -8.19 -7.13 14.71
CA GLU A 114 -7.95 -6.58 16.05
C GLU A 114 -6.46 -6.39 16.36
N LYS A 115 -5.60 -7.32 15.94
CA LYS A 115 -4.14 -7.19 16.09
C LYS A 115 -3.61 -6.03 15.26
N ALA A 116 -4.01 -5.93 13.99
CA ALA A 116 -3.64 -4.83 13.11
C ALA A 116 -4.10 -3.47 13.66
N LEU A 117 -5.34 -3.40 14.15
CA LEU A 117 -5.95 -2.21 14.74
C LEU A 117 -5.16 -1.73 15.97
N LYS A 118 -4.79 -2.65 16.89
CA LYS A 118 -3.94 -2.33 18.05
C LYS A 118 -2.61 -1.71 17.62
N TYR A 119 -1.99 -2.26 16.58
CA TYR A 119 -0.72 -1.74 16.07
C TYR A 119 -0.87 -0.33 15.49
N VAL A 120 -1.85 -0.09 14.59
CA VAL A 120 -1.99 1.21 13.94
C VAL A 120 -2.43 2.30 14.92
N ARG A 121 -3.26 1.97 15.92
CA ARG A 121 -3.60 2.86 17.03
C ARG A 121 -2.37 3.33 17.79
N GLN A 122 -1.53 2.38 18.22
CA GLN A 122 -0.27 2.70 18.89
C GLN A 122 0.67 3.53 18.00
N LYS A 123 0.74 3.21 16.70
CA LYS A 123 1.62 3.91 15.74
C LYS A 123 1.17 5.35 15.46
N THR A 124 -0.14 5.60 15.49
CA THR A 124 -0.74 6.92 15.24
C THR A 124 -1.04 7.71 16.51
N GLY A 125 -0.61 7.22 17.68
CA GLY A 125 -0.86 7.88 18.96
C GLY A 125 -2.35 7.97 19.34
N ASP A 126 -3.20 7.09 18.80
CA ASP A 126 -4.67 7.12 18.95
C ASP A 126 -5.34 8.42 18.44
N GLU A 127 -4.66 9.22 17.61
CA GLU A 127 -5.20 10.46 17.04
C GLU A 127 -6.17 10.21 15.87
N ILE A 128 -6.14 9.00 15.30
CA ILE A 128 -6.92 8.61 14.11
C ILE A 128 -8.08 7.69 14.51
N ILE A 129 -9.28 8.01 13.99
CA ILE A 129 -10.48 7.17 14.19
C ILE A 129 -10.49 6.07 13.13
N PHE A 130 -10.11 4.86 13.54
CA PHE A 130 -10.23 3.66 12.73
C PHE A 130 -11.60 2.97 12.92
N PRO A 131 -12.11 2.23 11.92
CA PRO A 131 -13.34 1.44 12.04
C PRO A 131 -13.30 0.46 13.21
N ALA A 132 -14.47 0.17 13.80
CA ALA A 132 -14.56 -0.82 14.87
C ALA A 132 -14.47 -2.27 14.36
N ASN A 133 -14.88 -2.49 13.10
CA ASN A 133 -14.82 -3.78 12.41
C ASN A 133 -13.97 -3.65 11.14
N CYS A 134 -13.42 -4.76 10.66
CA CYS A 134 -12.63 -4.77 9.43
C CYS A 134 -13.45 -4.24 8.25
N PRO A 135 -13.02 -3.16 7.56
CA PRO A 135 -13.76 -2.59 6.45
C PRO A 135 -13.52 -3.33 5.11
N TYR A 136 -12.67 -4.36 5.12
CA TYR A 136 -12.21 -5.07 3.93
C TYR A 136 -12.75 -6.50 3.92
N SER A 137 -13.13 -7.03 2.76
CA SER A 137 -13.35 -8.46 2.61
C SER A 137 -12.02 -9.20 2.42
N LEU A 138 -11.99 -10.51 2.68
CA LEU A 138 -10.77 -11.30 2.43
C LEU A 138 -10.39 -11.25 0.94
N GLU A 139 -11.36 -11.23 0.03
CA GLU A 139 -11.12 -11.08 -1.42
C GLU A 139 -10.37 -9.79 -1.73
N GLN A 140 -10.80 -8.66 -1.15
CA GLN A 140 -10.14 -7.36 -1.31
C GLN A 140 -8.72 -7.35 -0.72
N LEU A 141 -8.53 -8.00 0.43
CA LEU A 141 -7.23 -8.09 1.08
C LEU A 141 -6.21 -8.88 0.24
N LEU A 142 -6.66 -9.91 -0.49
CA LEU A 142 -5.82 -10.79 -1.29
C LEU A 142 -5.64 -10.33 -2.74
N ASP A 143 -6.54 -9.49 -3.27
CA ASP A 143 -6.51 -9.05 -4.66
C ASP A 143 -5.33 -8.11 -4.93
N MET A 144 -4.43 -8.53 -5.83
CA MET A 144 -3.23 -7.79 -6.25
C MET A 144 -3.55 -6.43 -6.87
N SER A 145 -4.72 -6.27 -7.49
CA SER A 145 -5.13 -5.07 -8.22
C SER A 145 -6.02 -4.13 -7.41
N TRP A 146 -6.55 -4.60 -6.27
CA TRP A 146 -7.51 -3.84 -5.49
C TRP A 146 -6.85 -2.90 -4.48
N LEU A 147 -7.32 -1.64 -4.46
CA LEU A 147 -7.03 -0.65 -3.44
C LEU A 147 -8.31 0.13 -3.09
N PRO A 148 -8.47 0.60 -1.83
CA PRO A 148 -9.73 1.21 -1.36
C PRO A 148 -10.07 2.56 -2.01
N PHE A 149 -9.18 3.12 -2.82
CA PHE A 149 -9.33 4.40 -3.51
C PHE A 149 -9.42 4.27 -5.04
N LEU A 150 -9.30 3.06 -5.60
CA LEU A 150 -9.38 2.80 -7.05
C LEU A 150 -10.79 2.41 -7.54
N GLY A 151 -11.78 2.36 -6.63
CA GLY A 151 -13.14 1.90 -6.91
C GLY A 151 -14.17 3.03 -6.90
N GLY A 152 -14.43 3.63 -8.06
CA GLY A 152 -15.73 4.25 -8.31
C GLY A 152 -16.78 3.14 -8.49
N GLU A 153 -17.86 3.25 -7.73
CA GLU A 153 -19.11 2.45 -7.78
C GLU A 153 -19.33 1.37 -6.70
N ASN A 154 -20.26 1.71 -5.81
CA ASN A 154 -21.26 0.85 -5.15
C ASN A 154 -20.80 -0.13 -4.06
N SER A 155 -20.81 0.33 -2.80
CA SER A 155 -21.74 -0.20 -1.78
C SER A 155 -21.94 0.82 -0.65
N ASN A 156 -23.19 1.00 -0.22
CA ASN A 156 -23.62 1.94 0.81
C ASN A 156 -22.83 1.80 2.13
N ASN A 157 -21.84 2.65 2.32
CA ASN A 157 -21.54 3.28 3.60
C ASN A 157 -20.69 4.53 3.32
N GLN A 158 -21.35 5.69 3.30
CA GLN A 158 -20.66 6.97 3.37
C GLN A 158 -19.96 7.06 4.73
N VAL A 159 -18.67 6.74 4.75
CA VAL A 159 -17.74 7.48 5.61
C VAL A 159 -16.98 8.38 4.65
N ILE A 160 -17.50 9.59 4.50
CA ILE A 160 -16.76 10.71 3.93
C ILE A 160 -15.57 10.91 4.87
N ILE A 161 -14.40 10.42 4.50
CA ILE A 161 -13.15 10.90 5.08
C ILE A 161 -12.70 12.01 4.14
N GLN A 162 -12.98 13.24 4.59
CA GLN A 162 -12.40 14.44 4.03
C GLN A 162 -10.88 14.28 4.07
N SER A 163 -10.28 14.26 2.88
CA SER A 163 -8.87 14.64 2.70
C SER A 163 -8.67 16.04 3.30
N PRO A 164 -7.55 16.34 3.99
CA PRO A 164 -7.30 17.66 4.57
C PRO A 164 -7.01 18.76 3.53
N TYR A 165 -7.29 18.52 2.24
CA TYR A 165 -7.21 19.57 1.23
C TYR A 165 -8.35 20.58 1.41
N SER A 166 -7.94 21.83 1.61
CA SER A 166 -8.77 23.00 1.90
C SER A 166 -10.01 23.10 1.00
N PRO A 167 -11.20 23.49 1.51
CA PRO A 167 -12.47 23.53 0.75
C PRO A 167 -12.52 24.54 -0.42
N GLU A 168 -11.43 25.25 -0.71
CA GLU A 168 -11.39 26.28 -1.75
C GLU A 168 -10.92 25.76 -3.12
N SER A 169 -10.24 24.60 -3.19
CA SER A 169 -9.73 24.06 -4.46
C SER A 169 -10.71 23.17 -5.24
N GLU A 170 -11.79 22.67 -4.62
CA GLU A 170 -12.74 21.74 -5.25
C GLU A 170 -13.82 22.40 -6.14
N LYS A 171 -13.67 23.69 -6.47
CA LYS A 171 -14.60 24.39 -7.38
C LYS A 171 -13.94 25.17 -8.51
N LEU A 172 -12.72 24.82 -8.88
CA LEU A 172 -12.00 25.47 -9.96
C LEU A 172 -11.78 24.51 -11.13
N GLY A 173 -12.28 24.88 -12.31
CA GLY A 173 -11.97 24.18 -13.56
C GLY A 173 -10.51 24.38 -13.98
N VAL A 174 -10.05 23.61 -14.98
CA VAL A 174 -8.66 23.69 -15.48
C VAL A 174 -8.26 25.13 -15.82
N GLU A 175 -9.16 25.89 -16.46
CA GLU A 175 -8.92 27.30 -16.83
C GLU A 175 -8.65 28.22 -15.63
N GLU A 176 -9.31 27.98 -14.50
CA GLU A 176 -9.13 28.81 -13.30
C GLU A 176 -7.82 28.45 -12.59
N LEU A 177 -7.46 27.16 -12.54
CA LEU A 177 -6.17 26.71 -12.00
C LEU A 177 -4.99 27.25 -12.84
N LEU A 178 -5.13 27.26 -14.16
CA LEU A 178 -4.13 27.83 -15.07
C LEU A 178 -4.04 29.36 -14.90
N THR A 179 -5.17 30.04 -14.70
CA THR A 179 -5.20 31.49 -14.41
C THR A 179 -4.46 31.81 -13.11
N GLN A 180 -4.70 31.05 -12.04
CA GLN A 180 -4.02 31.25 -10.76
C GLN A 180 -2.50 31.06 -10.87
N LEU A 181 -2.05 30.00 -11.56
CA LEU A 181 -0.63 29.78 -11.81
C LEU A 181 -0.03 30.91 -12.65
N LYS A 182 -0.73 31.38 -13.68
CA LYS A 182 -0.27 32.48 -14.53
C LYS A 182 -0.08 33.79 -13.76
N GLU A 183 -1.02 34.15 -12.88
CA GLU A 183 -0.91 35.33 -12.02
C GLU A 183 0.21 35.19 -10.97
N ALA A 184 0.39 34.00 -10.41
CA ALA A 184 1.44 33.72 -9.47
C ALA A 184 2.83 33.79 -10.12
N ILE A 185 3.00 33.25 -11.33
CA ILE A 185 4.24 33.34 -12.12
C ILE A 185 4.58 34.80 -12.45
N ALA A 186 3.59 35.58 -12.89
CA ALA A 186 3.77 36.99 -13.23
C ALA A 186 4.21 37.85 -12.03
N SER A 187 3.81 37.46 -10.82
CA SER A 187 4.12 38.18 -9.58
C SER A 187 5.33 37.64 -8.81
N GLU A 188 5.95 36.53 -9.26
CA GLU A 188 7.06 35.90 -8.56
C GLU A 188 8.38 36.63 -8.82
N SER A 189 8.99 37.18 -7.77
CA SER A 189 10.27 37.89 -7.88
C SER A 189 11.49 36.97 -7.82
N ASN A 190 11.34 35.75 -7.31
CA ASN A 190 12.44 34.79 -7.17
C ASN A 190 12.61 33.89 -8.41
N LEU A 191 11.83 34.12 -9.46
CA LEU A 191 11.90 33.40 -10.72
C LEU A 191 12.55 34.28 -11.79
N SER A 192 13.47 33.71 -12.58
CA SER A 192 14.11 34.43 -13.68
C SER A 192 13.10 34.73 -14.80
N GLU A 193 13.36 35.75 -15.62
CA GLU A 193 12.47 36.08 -16.75
C GLU A 193 12.41 34.95 -17.79
N ASP A 194 13.53 34.25 -18.04
CA ASP A 194 13.59 33.04 -18.89
C ASP A 194 12.71 31.91 -18.34
N ASP A 195 12.78 31.66 -17.03
CA ASP A 195 11.98 30.63 -16.37
C ASP A 195 10.49 31.00 -16.35
N LYS A 196 10.17 32.29 -16.23
CA LYS A 196 8.79 32.77 -16.34
C LYS A 196 8.24 32.57 -17.74
N GLU A 197 8.99 32.92 -18.77
CA GLU A 197 8.60 32.70 -20.17
C GLU A 197 8.36 31.21 -20.42
N THR A 198 9.31 30.36 -20.03
CA THR A 198 9.20 28.90 -20.14
C THR A 198 7.98 28.37 -19.38
N ALA A 199 7.75 28.82 -18.15
CA ALA A 199 6.60 28.38 -17.36
C ALA A 199 5.26 28.80 -18.00
N LEU A 200 5.19 29.98 -18.62
CA LEU A 200 3.99 30.43 -19.32
C LEU A 200 3.71 29.60 -20.59
N GLU A 201 4.74 29.22 -21.34
CA GLU A 201 4.60 28.30 -22.48
C GLU A 201 4.04 26.93 -22.06
N GLU A 202 4.56 26.37 -20.97
CA GLU A 202 4.07 25.09 -20.43
C GLU A 202 2.62 25.19 -19.92
N LEU A 203 2.19 26.35 -19.40
CA LEU A 203 0.77 26.59 -19.08
C LEU A 203 -0.12 26.65 -20.33
N GLU A 204 0.39 27.16 -21.47
CA GLU A 204 -0.35 27.14 -22.73
C GLU A 204 -0.47 25.71 -23.29
N GLU A 205 0.57 24.88 -23.17
CA GLU A 205 0.48 23.46 -23.53
C GLU A 205 -0.56 22.72 -22.67
N LEU A 206 -0.65 23.04 -21.38
CA LEU A 206 -1.69 22.49 -20.50
C LEU A 206 -3.09 22.95 -20.89
N ALA A 207 -3.26 24.22 -21.25
CA ALA A 207 -4.53 24.75 -21.75
C ALA A 207 -4.96 24.03 -23.04
N GLN A 208 -4.02 23.75 -23.94
CA GLN A 208 -4.29 22.99 -25.16
C GLN A 208 -4.70 21.55 -24.86
N ALA A 209 -3.96 20.87 -23.98
CA ALA A 209 -4.26 19.50 -23.56
C ALA A 209 -5.64 19.40 -22.87
N ALA A 210 -6.06 20.43 -22.14
CA ALA A 210 -7.33 20.49 -21.44
C ALA A 210 -8.55 20.43 -22.37
N ASN A 211 -8.40 20.75 -23.67
CA ASN A 211 -9.47 20.61 -24.65
C ASN A 211 -9.79 19.14 -24.97
N ASN A 212 -8.86 18.22 -24.70
CA ASN A 212 -9.07 16.78 -24.92
C ASN A 212 -8.28 15.92 -23.90
N PRO A 213 -8.64 15.94 -22.61
CA PRO A 213 -7.85 15.35 -21.53
C PRO A 213 -7.83 13.81 -21.54
N GLY A 214 -8.74 13.18 -22.30
CA GLY A 214 -8.77 11.74 -22.51
C GLY A 214 -7.85 11.22 -23.61
N ASP A 215 -7.32 12.08 -24.46
CA ASP A 215 -6.42 11.70 -25.56
C ASP A 215 -5.03 11.31 -25.04
N GLY A 216 -4.52 10.17 -25.50
CA GLY A 216 -3.24 9.64 -25.04
C GLY A 216 -2.03 10.50 -25.44
N GLY A 217 -2.14 11.31 -26.50
CA GLY A 217 -1.15 12.32 -26.86
C GLY A 217 -1.22 13.51 -25.91
N MET A 218 -2.42 14.03 -25.65
CA MET A 218 -2.62 15.17 -24.74
C MET A 218 -2.25 14.86 -23.28
N LYS A 219 -2.46 13.62 -22.83
CA LYS A 219 -1.96 13.16 -21.52
C LYS A 219 -0.44 13.22 -21.41
N LYS A 220 0.29 12.91 -22.49
CA LYS A 220 1.76 13.01 -22.52
C LYS A 220 2.21 14.46 -22.51
N VAL A 221 1.53 15.34 -23.25
CA VAL A 221 1.77 16.79 -23.24
C VAL A 221 1.56 17.34 -21.83
N ALA A 222 0.41 17.06 -21.22
CA ALA A 222 0.11 17.51 -19.85
C ALA A 222 1.13 16.99 -18.83
N LYS A 223 1.54 15.72 -18.92
CA LYS A 223 2.56 15.15 -18.04
C LYS A 223 3.91 15.84 -18.18
N ARG A 224 4.35 16.13 -19.42
CA ARG A 224 5.60 16.85 -19.70
C ARG A 224 5.57 18.24 -19.09
N ALA A 225 4.49 18.98 -19.33
CA ALA A 225 4.32 20.35 -18.87
C ALA A 225 4.30 20.43 -17.33
N ILE A 226 3.56 19.55 -16.67
CA ILE A 226 3.54 19.48 -15.20
C ILE A 226 4.93 19.16 -14.63
N GLN A 227 5.68 18.25 -15.25
CA GLN A 227 7.05 17.93 -14.82
C GLN A 227 8.00 19.12 -15.00
N MET A 228 7.90 19.85 -16.11
CA MET A 228 8.70 21.03 -16.38
C MET A 228 8.40 22.14 -15.36
N LEU A 229 7.12 22.45 -15.13
CA LEU A 229 6.68 23.41 -14.12
C LEU A 229 7.15 23.04 -12.72
N THR A 230 7.07 21.76 -12.35
CA THR A 230 7.57 21.26 -11.07
C THR A 230 9.09 21.50 -10.94
N GLY A 231 9.84 21.26 -12.01
CA GLY A 231 11.27 21.53 -12.06
C GLY A 231 11.59 23.02 -11.88
N ILE A 232 10.90 23.89 -12.62
CA ILE A 232 11.07 25.34 -12.55
C ILE A 232 10.76 25.87 -11.14
N PHE A 233 9.70 25.36 -10.49
CA PHE A 233 9.29 25.83 -9.17
C PHE A 233 10.07 25.21 -8.02
N SER A 234 10.82 24.13 -8.26
CA SER A 234 11.56 23.41 -7.20
C SER A 234 12.61 24.25 -6.48
N GLY A 235 13.13 25.30 -7.13
CA GLY A 235 14.11 26.23 -6.55
C GLY A 235 13.50 27.36 -5.72
N LEU A 236 12.17 27.48 -5.67
CA LEU A 236 11.50 28.59 -4.99
C LEU A 236 11.48 28.40 -3.47
N PRO A 237 11.59 29.49 -2.69
CA PRO A 237 11.36 29.43 -1.25
C PRO A 237 9.96 28.87 -0.95
N ALA A 238 9.80 28.03 0.07
CA ALA A 238 8.50 27.48 0.46
C ALA A 238 7.46 28.54 0.87
N VAL A 239 7.92 29.75 1.22
CA VAL A 239 7.08 30.92 1.55
C VAL A 239 6.71 31.76 0.32
N ALA A 240 7.23 31.41 -0.85
CA ALA A 240 6.90 32.09 -2.09
C ALA A 240 5.45 31.79 -2.47
N LYS A 241 4.71 32.83 -2.85
CA LYS A 241 3.30 32.71 -3.23
C LYS A 241 3.12 31.72 -4.39
N LEU A 242 4.04 31.71 -5.35
CA LEU A 242 4.02 30.76 -6.45
C LEU A 242 4.22 29.31 -5.99
N ALA A 243 5.12 29.06 -5.02
CA ALA A 243 5.32 27.72 -4.46
C ALA A 243 4.06 27.22 -3.72
N GLU A 244 3.40 28.11 -2.97
CA GLU A 244 2.14 27.81 -2.28
C GLU A 244 1.00 27.53 -3.28
N THR A 245 0.84 28.37 -4.31
CA THR A 245 -0.13 28.17 -5.38
C THR A 245 0.12 26.84 -6.11
N ALA A 246 1.37 26.56 -6.51
CA ALA A 246 1.74 25.34 -7.21
C ALA A 246 1.45 24.06 -6.41
N LYS A 247 1.59 24.12 -5.08
CA LYS A 247 1.28 23.00 -4.17
C LYS A 247 -0.21 22.60 -4.20
N GLY A 248 -1.10 23.55 -4.47
CA GLY A 248 -2.54 23.29 -4.64
C GLY A 248 -2.93 22.94 -6.07
N THR A 249 -2.36 23.64 -7.05
CA THR A 249 -2.83 23.58 -8.45
C THR A 249 -2.21 22.46 -9.26
N LEU A 250 -0.91 22.14 -9.09
CA LEU A 250 -0.26 21.09 -9.88
C LEU A 250 -0.84 19.69 -9.59
N PRO A 251 -1.08 19.28 -8.33
CA PRO A 251 -1.73 17.99 -8.05
C PRO A 251 -3.17 17.94 -8.59
N ALA A 252 -3.92 19.04 -8.51
CA ALA A 252 -5.26 19.12 -9.08
C ALA A 252 -5.22 18.89 -10.60
N LEU A 253 -4.26 19.50 -11.32
CA LEU A 253 -4.06 19.26 -12.74
C LEU A 253 -3.68 17.80 -13.05
N VAL A 254 -2.78 17.19 -12.28
CA VAL A 254 -2.42 15.76 -12.41
C VAL A 254 -3.68 14.88 -12.33
N SER A 255 -4.55 15.16 -11.36
CA SER A 255 -5.81 14.45 -11.18
C SER A 255 -6.78 14.66 -12.35
N MET A 256 -6.95 15.91 -12.80
CA MET A 256 -7.84 16.26 -13.91
C MET A 256 -7.43 15.63 -15.25
N PHE A 257 -6.14 15.41 -15.47
CA PHE A 257 -5.63 14.69 -16.65
C PHE A 257 -5.53 13.17 -16.45
N GLY A 258 -5.83 12.65 -15.25
CA GLY A 258 -5.68 11.25 -14.90
C GLY A 258 -4.27 10.74 -15.14
N LEU A 259 -3.29 11.45 -14.55
CA LEU A 259 -1.84 11.20 -14.68
C LEU A 259 -1.21 10.63 -13.40
N GLU A 260 -2.05 10.31 -12.41
CA GLU A 260 -1.70 9.67 -11.13
C GLU A 260 -1.10 8.27 -11.31
#